data_AF-X1L7M4-F1
#
_entry.id   AF-X1L7M4-F1
#
_cell.length_a   1.000
_cell.length_b   1.000
_cell.length_c   1.000
_cell.angle_alpha   90.00
_cell.angle_beta   90.00
_cell.angle_gamma   90.00
#
_symmetry.space_group_name_H-M   'P 1'
#
loop_
_entity.id
_entity.type
_entity.pdbx_description
1 polymer ?
#
loop_
_entity_poly.entity_id
_entity_poly.type
_entity_poly.pdbx_seq_one_letter_code
_entity_poly.pdbx_strand_id
1 'polypeptide(L)' 'MGLEMKIPTTLKRLARVVKKLKSLDINVISSDELYYLVSQQCGFYPETVIRYMKFLELNGHIKSKNGNWEIVKK' A
#
# COMPACT_ATOMS: atom_id res chain seq x y z
N MET A 1 -26.53 12.41 -8.26
CA MET A 1 -26.10 12.41 -6.84
C MET A 1 -26.60 11.11 -6.21
N GLY A 2 -25.84 10.30 -5.47
CA GLY A 2 -24.43 10.34 -5.10
C GLY A 2 -23.83 8.93 -5.25
N LEU A 3 -22.72 8.84 -5.98
CA LEU A 3 -21.77 7.76 -5.82
C LEU A 3 -21.05 8.03 -4.49
N GLU A 4 -21.62 7.56 -3.38
CA GLU A 4 -20.81 7.32 -2.20
C GLU A 4 -19.85 6.19 -2.56
N MET A 5 -18.68 6.54 -3.10
CA MET A 5 -17.60 5.58 -3.32
C MET A 5 -17.22 5.01 -1.94
N LYS A 6 -17.85 3.90 -1.54
CA LYS A 6 -17.42 3.11 -0.40
C LYS A 6 -15.97 2.76 -0.64
N ILE A 7 -15.08 3.46 0.07
CA ILE A 7 -13.65 3.14 0.08
C ILE A 7 -13.56 1.65 0.37
N PRO A 8 -13.04 0.83 -0.57
CA PRO A 8 -12.91 -0.60 -0.37
C PRO A 8 -12.27 -0.87 0.98
N THR A 9 -12.82 -1.80 1.74
CA THR A 9 -12.23 -2.25 3.03
C THR A 9 -10.76 -2.61 2.88
N THR A 10 -10.35 -3.03 1.67
CA THR A 10 -8.96 -3.23 1.24
C THR A 10 -8.10 -1.98 1.34
N LEU A 11 -8.56 -0.83 0.83
CA LEU A 11 -7.83 0.44 0.91
C LEU A 11 -7.63 0.87 2.36
N LYS A 12 -8.64 0.65 3.22
CA LYS A 12 -8.52 0.89 4.67
C LYS A 12 -7.47 -0.01 5.32
N ARG A 13 -7.42 -1.30 4.96
CA ARG A 13 -6.42 -2.24 5.48
C ARG A 13 -5.01 -1.89 4.99
N LEU A 14 -4.87 -1.59 3.71
CA LEU A 14 -3.62 -1.16 3.09
C LEU A 14 -3.07 0.13 3.73
N ALA A 15 -3.93 1.13 3.92
CA ALA A 15 -3.56 2.36 4.61
C ALA A 15 -3.09 2.11 6.05
N ARG A 16 -3.69 1.13 6.75
CA ARG A 16 -3.19 0.69 8.06
C ARG A 16 -1.81 0.04 7.97
N VAL A 17 -1.55 -0.79 6.95
CA VAL A 17 -0.22 -1.38 6.73
C VAL A 17 0.82 -0.30 6.50
N VAL A 18 0.56 0.65 5.59
CA VAL A 18 1.47 1.79 5.34
C VAL A 18 1.69 2.62 6.61
N LYS A 19 0.63 2.89 7.38
CA LYS A 19 0.73 3.60 8.66
C LYS A 19 1.58 2.84 9.68
N LYS A 20 1.44 1.50 9.73
CA LYS A 20 2.24 0.64 10.61
C LYS A 20 3.71 0.62 10.18
N LEU A 21 3.98 0.52 8.89
CA LEU A 21 5.34 0.61 8.34
C LEU A 21 5.99 1.96 8.68
N LYS A 22 5.24 3.07 8.53
CA LYS A 22 5.69 4.41 8.94
C LYS A 22 5.99 4.49 10.45
N SER A 23 5.21 3.81 11.28
CA SER A 23 5.42 3.75 12.74
C SER A 23 6.63 2.89 13.15
N LEU A 24 7.06 1.96 12.30
CA LEU A 24 8.22 1.10 12.54
C LEU A 24 9.51 1.71 11.97
N ASP A 25 9.47 2.96 11.52
CA ASP A 25 10.55 3.64 10.78
C ASP A 25 11.06 2.86 9.55
N ILE A 26 10.18 2.03 8.96
CA ILE A 26 10.47 1.32 7.72
C ILE A 26 10.29 2.30 6.57
N ASN A 27 11.41 2.83 6.08
CA ASN A 27 11.43 3.85 5.02
C ASN A 27 11.55 3.24 3.62
N VAL A 28 12.15 2.06 3.53
CA VAL A 28 12.36 1.31 2.29
C VAL A 28 11.88 -0.12 2.54
N ILE A 29 11.09 -0.65 1.62
CA ILE A 29 10.61 -2.03 1.67
C ILE A 29 10.74 -2.66 0.30
N SER A 30 11.21 -3.89 0.22
CA SER A 30 11.31 -4.59 -1.07
C SER A 30 9.91 -4.86 -1.65
N SER A 31 9.83 -5.01 -2.97
CA SER A 31 8.56 -5.34 -3.63
C SER A 31 7.98 -6.66 -3.10
N ASP A 32 8.81 -7.67 -2.84
CA ASP A 32 8.40 -8.96 -2.28
C ASP A 32 7.87 -8.84 -0.85
N GLU A 33 8.55 -8.08 0.02
CA GLU A 33 8.08 -7.88 1.40
C GLU A 33 6.78 -7.08 1.45
N LEU A 34 6.68 -6.00 0.65
CA LEU A 34 5.46 -5.21 0.59
C LEU A 34 4.31 -6.07 0.05
N TYR A 35 4.58 -6.89 -0.97
CA TYR A 35 3.62 -7.83 -1.52
C TYR A 35 3.16 -8.84 -0.47
N TYR A 36 4.10 -9.45 0.25
CA TYR A 36 3.81 -10.40 1.32
C TYR A 36 2.97 -9.78 2.44
N LEU A 37 3.34 -8.58 2.92
CA LEU A 37 2.62 -7.88 3.99
C LEU A 37 1.21 -7.50 3.58
N VAL A 38 1.03 -7.00 2.36
CA VAL A 38 -0.29 -6.63 1.86
C VAL A 38 -1.15 -7.87 1.64
N SER A 39 -0.57 -8.95 1.09
CA SER A 39 -1.26 -10.23 0.90
C SER A 39 -1.74 -10.82 2.22
N GLN A 40 -0.89 -10.85 3.25
CA GLN A 40 -1.24 -11.33 4.61
C GLN A 40 -2.36 -10.51 5.27
N GLN A 41 -2.29 -9.18 5.17
CA GLN A 41 -3.22 -8.29 5.87
C GLN A 41 -4.54 -8.09 5.13
N CYS A 42 -4.52 -8.25 3.81
CA CYS A 42 -5.66 -7.95 2.97
C CYS A 42 -6.35 -9.21 2.43
N GLY A 43 -5.64 -10.36 2.31
CA GLY A 43 -6.19 -11.64 1.90
C GLY A 43 -6.51 -11.76 0.41
N PHE A 44 -5.78 -11.04 -0.46
CA PHE A 44 -6.12 -10.90 -1.88
C PHE A 44 -5.17 -11.61 -2.85
N TYR A 45 -5.68 -11.81 -4.07
CA TYR A 45 -4.92 -12.16 -5.25
C TYR A 45 -3.88 -11.09 -5.63
N PRO A 46 -2.71 -11.52 -6.19
CA PRO A 46 -1.59 -10.64 -6.55
C PRO A 46 -1.94 -9.36 -7.31
N GLU A 47 -2.86 -9.48 -8.27
CA GLU A 47 -3.22 -8.41 -9.20
C GLU A 47 -3.87 -7.22 -8.51
N THR A 48 -4.62 -7.50 -7.45
CA THR A 48 -5.32 -6.49 -6.65
C THR A 48 -4.31 -5.69 -5.83
N VAL A 49 -3.30 -6.37 -5.28
CA VAL A 49 -2.21 -5.76 -4.51
C VAL A 49 -1.44 -4.75 -5.36
N ILE A 50 -1.08 -5.12 -6.60
CA ILE A 50 -0.36 -4.24 -7.53
C ILE A 50 -1.16 -2.99 -7.87
N ARG A 51 -2.47 -3.11 -8.15
CA ARG A 51 -3.33 -1.94 -8.40
C ARG A 51 -3.35 -0.99 -7.21
N TYR A 52 -3.41 -1.52 -6.01
CA TYR A 52 -3.44 -0.72 -4.79
C TYR A 52 -2.10 -0.06 -4.45
N MET A 53 -0.97 -0.74 -4.66
CA MET A 53 0.35 -0.13 -4.54
C MET A 53 0.51 1.03 -5.54
N LYS A 54 0.12 0.83 -6.80
CA LYS A 54 0.10 1.92 -7.80
C LYS A 54 -0.81 3.07 -7.38
N PHE A 55 -1.95 2.79 -6.76
CA PHE A 55 -2.82 3.84 -6.22
C PHE A 55 -2.11 4.65 -5.12
N LEU A 56 -1.44 3.99 -4.16
CA LEU A 56 -0.68 4.68 -3.12
C LEU A 56 0.48 5.53 -3.69
N GLU A 57 1.10 5.03 -4.76
CA GLU A 57 2.15 5.74 -5.48
C GLU A 57 1.63 7.01 -6.16
N LEU A 58 0.50 6.91 -6.87
CA LEU A 58 -0.18 8.05 -7.47
C LEU A 58 -0.60 9.12 -6.44
N ASN A 59 -0.91 8.70 -5.21
CA ASN A 59 -1.24 9.61 -4.11
C ASN A 59 0.00 10.13 -3.35
N GLY A 60 1.21 9.73 -3.75
CA GLY A 60 2.46 10.18 -3.15
C GLY A 60 2.71 9.67 -1.73
N HIS A 61 2.09 8.55 -1.36
CA HIS A 61 2.36 7.89 -0.07
C HIS A 61 3.58 6.96 -0.14
N ILE A 62 3.78 6.32 -1.28
CA ILE A 62 4.93 5.45 -1.55
C ILE A 62 5.52 5.78 -2.93
N LYS A 63 6.75 5.34 -3.20
CA LYS A 63 7.40 5.54 -4.49
C LYS A 63 8.19 4.30 -4.87
N SER A 64 7.98 3.76 -6.06
CA SER A 64 8.76 2.65 -6.57
C SER A 64 10.10 3.15 -7.15
N LYS A 65 11.21 2.53 -6.74
CA LYS A 65 12.56 2.81 -7.23
C LYS A 65 13.39 1.53 -7.25
N ASN A 66 13.85 1.11 -8.43
CA ASN A 66 14.73 -0.06 -8.62
C ASN A 66 14.27 -1.34 -7.88
N GLY A 67 12.97 -1.65 -7.91
CA GLY A 67 12.42 -2.85 -7.25
C GLY A 67 12.15 -2.71 -5.75
N ASN A 68 12.45 -1.54 -5.15
CA ASN A 68 12.11 -1.19 -3.78
C ASN A 68 11.04 -0.11 -3.74
N TRP A 69 10.25 -0.09 -2.67
CA TRP A 69 9.23 0.92 -2.40
C TRP A 69 9.68 1.79 -1.24
N GLU A 70 9.78 3.10 -1.48
CA GLU A 70 10.11 4.10 -0.47
C GLU A 70 8.82 4.71 0.08
N ILE A 71 8.63 4.71 1.41
CA ILE A 71 7.46 5.33 2.05
C ILE A 71 7.75 6.82 2.25
N VAL A 72 6.91 7.68 1.65
CA VAL A 72 7.09 9.13 1.70
C VAL A 72 6.59 9.67 3.05
N LYS A 73 7.51 10.15 3.90
CA LYS A 73 7.15 10.89 5.13
C LYS A 73 6.71 12.31 4.76
N LYS A 74 5.40 12.51 4.59
CA LYS A 74 4.76 13.82 4.85
C LYS A 74 4.50 14.00 6.34
#